data_AF-A0A444QZT7-F1
#
_entry.id   AF-A0A444QZT7-F1
#
_cell.length_a   1.000
_cell.length_b   1.000
_cell.length_c   1.000
_cell.angle_alpha   90.00
_cell.angle_beta   90.00
_cell.angle_gamma   90.00
#
_symmetry.space_group_name_H-M   'P 1'
#
loop_
_entity.id
_entity.type
_entity.pdbx_description
1 polymer ?
#
loop_
_entity_poly.entity_id
_entity_poly.type
_entity_poly.pdbx_seq_one_letter_code
_entity_poly.pdbx_strand_id
1 'polypeptide(L)'
;IEYWQPLFFSEPLPPLFSYFPANTLLVNTGDLENSAERFQADTLARFENRGVDPMRPLLPPQSLWLRVDELFSELKNWPRVQLKTEHLPTKAANANLGFQKLPDLAIQAQQKAPLEALRKFLETFDGPVVFSVESEGRREALGELLARIKIAPQRIMRLDEASDRGR
;
A
#
# COMPACT_ATOMS: atom_id res chain seq x y z
N ILE A 1 16.95 25.51 0.94
CA ILE A 1 18.19 25.52 0.11
C ILE A 1 18.30 24.25 -0.75
N GLU A 2 17.66 23.18 -0.31
CA GLU A 2 17.66 21.83 -0.87
C GLU A 2 17.18 21.77 -2.34
N TYR A 3 16.26 22.64 -2.77
CA TYR A 3 15.83 22.73 -4.18
C TYR A 3 16.87 23.36 -5.14
N TRP A 4 18.02 23.80 -4.61
CA TRP A 4 19.21 24.14 -5.40
C TRP A 4 20.29 23.06 -5.33
N GLN A 5 19.99 21.86 -4.81
CA GLN A 5 20.93 20.74 -4.70
C GLN A 5 21.77 20.52 -5.98
N PRO A 6 21.22 20.57 -7.21
CA PRO A 6 22.02 20.40 -8.43
C PRO A 6 23.20 21.38 -8.56
N LEU A 7 23.12 22.59 -7.99
CA LEU A 7 24.20 23.58 -8.08
C LEU A 7 25.42 23.23 -7.22
N PHE A 8 25.29 22.28 -6.30
CA PHE A 8 26.39 21.83 -5.43
C PHE A 8 27.19 20.67 -6.02
N PHE A 9 26.81 20.17 -7.21
CA PHE A 9 27.47 19.07 -7.90
C PHE A 9 27.87 19.50 -9.30
N SER A 10 29.03 19.01 -9.78
CA SER A 10 29.51 19.28 -11.15
C SER A 10 28.81 18.43 -12.21
N GLU A 11 28.23 17.31 -11.79
CA GLU A 11 27.53 16.36 -12.65
C GLU A 11 26.01 16.39 -12.35
N PRO A 12 25.16 16.02 -13.33
CA PRO A 12 23.73 15.87 -13.09
C PRO A 12 23.43 14.91 -11.94
N LEU A 13 22.40 15.20 -11.16
CA LEU A 13 21.96 14.29 -10.10
C LEU A 13 21.47 12.98 -10.74
N PRO A 14 22.01 11.83 -10.33
CA PRO A 14 21.56 10.56 -10.89
C PRO A 14 20.15 10.23 -10.39
N PRO A 15 19.34 9.50 -11.18
CA PRO A 15 18.05 9.01 -10.70
C PRO A 15 18.25 8.01 -9.57
N LEU A 16 17.25 7.88 -8.69
CA LEU A 16 17.29 6.96 -7.55
C LEU A 16 17.57 5.51 -7.97
N PHE A 17 17.15 5.11 -9.17
CA PHE A 17 17.39 3.79 -9.74
C PHE A 17 18.88 3.42 -9.85
N SER A 18 19.79 4.39 -9.97
CA SER A 18 21.24 4.15 -10.02
C SER A 18 21.79 3.50 -8.74
N TYR A 19 21.07 3.61 -7.63
CA TYR A 19 21.45 3.02 -6.34
C TYR A 19 20.88 1.61 -6.14
N PHE A 20 20.02 1.13 -7.04
CA PHE A 20 19.39 -0.19 -6.88
C PHE A 20 20.38 -1.31 -7.21
N PRO A 21 20.52 -2.33 -6.34
CA PRO A 21 21.26 -3.54 -6.68
C PRO A 21 20.71 -4.20 -7.95
N ALA A 22 21.57 -4.82 -8.76
CA ALA A 22 21.19 -5.41 -10.05
C ALA A 22 20.10 -6.50 -9.96
N ASN A 23 19.90 -7.13 -8.79
CA ASN A 23 18.90 -8.16 -8.53
C ASN A 23 17.61 -7.61 -7.87
N THR A 24 17.31 -6.33 -8.03
CA THR A 24 16.14 -5.68 -7.44
C THR A 24 14.84 -6.07 -8.17
N LEU A 25 13.80 -6.41 -7.41
CA LEU A 25 12.43 -6.61 -7.89
C LEU A 25 11.56 -5.44 -7.43
N LEU A 26 10.85 -4.81 -8.35
CA LEU A 26 9.91 -3.74 -8.03
C LEU A 26 8.51 -4.27 -7.79
N VAL A 27 7.84 -3.78 -6.75
CA VAL A 27 6.41 -4.00 -6.49
C VAL A 27 5.72 -2.65 -6.48
N ASN A 28 4.61 -2.53 -7.21
CA ASN A 28 3.81 -1.31 -7.23
C ASN A 28 2.33 -1.61 -7.02
N THR A 29 1.62 -0.61 -6.52
CA THR A 29 0.19 -0.64 -6.24
C THR A 29 -0.51 0.49 -7.01
N GLY A 30 -1.77 0.27 -7.35
CA GLY A 30 -2.62 1.28 -7.96
C GLY A 30 -2.21 1.65 -9.38
N ASP A 31 -2.26 2.95 -9.67
CA ASP A 31 -1.98 3.54 -10.98
C ASP A 31 -0.80 4.51 -10.88
N LEU A 32 0.37 4.03 -11.31
CA LEU A 32 1.60 4.81 -11.29
C LEU A 32 1.59 5.94 -12.31
N GLU A 33 0.96 5.77 -13.46
CA GLU A 33 0.98 6.74 -14.55
C GLU A 33 0.21 7.99 -14.14
N ASN A 34 -1.05 7.80 -13.73
CA ASN A 34 -1.87 8.88 -13.21
C ASN A 34 -1.25 9.59 -11.98
N SER A 35 -0.57 8.84 -11.12
CA SER A 35 0.11 9.40 -9.95
C SER A 35 1.34 10.24 -10.34
N ALA A 36 2.13 9.76 -11.29
CA ALA A 36 3.32 10.45 -11.77
C ALA A 36 2.97 11.71 -12.57
N GLU A 37 1.95 11.64 -13.44
CA GLU A 37 1.44 12.79 -14.19
C GLU A 37 0.92 13.88 -13.27
N ARG A 38 0.16 13.51 -12.24
CA ARG A 38 -0.31 14.46 -11.22
C ARG A 38 0.85 15.15 -10.51
N PHE A 39 1.85 14.38 -10.09
CA PHE A 39 3.02 14.95 -9.42
C PHE A 39 3.82 15.89 -10.35
N GLN A 40 3.96 15.54 -11.62
CA GLN A 40 4.63 16.39 -12.60
C GLN A 40 3.87 17.70 -12.82
N ALA A 41 2.54 17.64 -12.98
CA ALA A 41 1.69 18.83 -13.13
C ALA A 41 1.76 19.73 -11.90
N ASP A 42 1.66 19.17 -10.69
CA ASP A 42 1.78 19.91 -9.44
C ASP A 42 3.15 20.58 -9.29
N THR A 43 4.21 19.89 -9.69
CA THR A 43 5.58 20.42 -9.68
C THR A 43 5.73 21.59 -10.65
N LEU A 44 5.23 21.46 -11.87
CA LEU A 44 5.26 22.52 -12.88
C LEU A 44 4.47 23.75 -12.41
N ALA A 45 3.24 23.54 -11.91
CA ALA A 45 2.42 24.62 -11.38
C ALA A 45 3.12 25.36 -10.22
N ARG A 46 3.85 24.64 -9.35
CA ARG A 46 4.63 25.26 -8.27
C ARG A 46 5.82 26.06 -8.81
N PHE A 47 6.51 25.53 -9.81
CA PHE A 47 7.63 26.21 -10.47
C PHE A 47 7.17 27.54 -11.10
N GLU A 48 6.08 27.52 -11.86
CA GLU A 48 5.52 28.73 -12.50
C GLU A 48 5.05 29.76 -11.47
N ASN A 49 4.32 29.32 -10.43
CA ASN A 49 3.78 30.22 -9.42
C ASN A 49 4.84 30.82 -8.48
N ARG A 50 5.95 30.10 -8.23
CA ARG A 50 7.00 30.54 -7.29
C ARG A 50 8.25 31.08 -7.97
N GLY A 51 8.39 30.95 -9.28
CA GLY A 51 9.51 31.44 -10.07
C GLY A 51 9.56 32.97 -10.26
N VAL A 52 8.69 33.72 -9.58
CA VAL A 52 8.54 35.18 -9.75
C VAL A 52 9.47 36.00 -8.85
N ASP A 53 10.08 35.39 -7.82
CA ASP A 53 10.99 36.08 -6.91
C ASP A 53 12.41 36.19 -7.54
N PRO A 54 12.86 37.39 -7.94
CA PRO A 54 14.17 37.57 -8.58
C PRO A 54 15.34 37.28 -7.63
N MET A 55 15.14 37.31 -6.31
CA MET A 55 16.17 36.98 -5.32
C MET A 55 16.33 35.47 -5.13
N ARG A 56 15.40 34.67 -5.65
CA ARG A 56 15.37 33.21 -5.52
C ARG A 56 14.98 32.54 -6.83
N PRO A 57 15.77 32.71 -7.91
CA PRO A 57 15.50 32.06 -9.18
C PRO A 57 15.49 30.54 -8.99
N LEU A 58 14.39 29.91 -9.38
CA LEU A 58 14.20 28.48 -9.26
C LEU A 58 14.91 27.74 -10.38
N LEU A 59 15.41 26.54 -10.08
CA LEU A 59 15.90 25.64 -11.11
C LEU A 59 14.75 25.01 -11.89
N PRO A 60 14.92 24.70 -13.19
CA PRO A 60 13.93 23.98 -13.96
C PRO A 60 13.66 22.61 -13.32
N PRO A 61 12.39 22.15 -13.25
CA PRO A 61 12.04 20.90 -12.57
C PRO A 61 12.84 19.67 -13.03
N GLN A 62 13.22 19.64 -14.30
CA GLN A 62 13.99 18.56 -14.93
C GLN A 62 15.37 18.34 -14.30
N SER A 63 15.89 19.31 -13.54
CA SER A 63 17.17 19.18 -12.83
C SER A 63 17.07 18.40 -11.51
N LEU A 64 15.86 18.23 -10.96
CA LEU A 64 15.63 17.54 -9.68
C LEU A 64 14.68 16.35 -9.81
N TRP A 65 13.75 16.38 -10.76
CA TRP A 65 12.72 15.37 -10.93
C TRP A 65 12.73 14.82 -12.33
N LEU A 66 12.63 13.49 -12.43
CA LEU A 66 12.39 12.81 -13.70
C LEU A 66 11.05 13.22 -14.28
N ARG A 67 10.99 13.35 -15.60
CA ARG A 67 9.71 13.38 -16.30
C ARG A 67 9.04 12.01 -16.26
N VAL A 68 7.73 11.98 -16.52
CA VAL A 68 6.96 10.73 -16.55
C VAL A 68 7.53 9.76 -17.59
N ASP A 69 7.90 10.24 -18.78
CA ASP A 69 8.51 9.42 -19.84
C ASP A 69 9.85 8.79 -19.40
N GLU A 70 10.68 9.55 -18.70
CA GLU A 70 11.98 9.08 -18.17
C GLU A 70 11.79 8.07 -17.04
N LEU A 71 10.83 8.30 -16.14
CA LEU A 71 10.46 7.37 -15.09
C LEU A 71 10.04 6.01 -15.68
N PHE A 72 9.15 6.00 -16.67
CA PHE A 72 8.70 4.76 -17.30
C PHE A 72 9.77 4.13 -18.19
N SER A 73 10.72 4.90 -18.71
CA SER A 73 11.91 4.38 -19.38
C SER A 73 12.78 3.60 -18.39
N GLU A 74 13.11 4.20 -17.24
CA GLU A 74 13.91 3.55 -16.19
C GLU A 74 13.21 2.30 -15.62
N LEU A 75 11.89 2.36 -15.40
CA LEU A 75 11.12 1.23 -14.88
C LEU A 75 11.15 -0.01 -15.79
N LYS A 76 11.43 0.14 -17.10
CA LYS A 76 11.55 -1.01 -18.03
C LYS A 76 12.82 -1.83 -17.80
N ASN A 77 13.82 -1.25 -17.14
CA ASN A 77 15.08 -1.92 -16.82
C ASN A 77 14.94 -2.93 -15.66
N TRP A 78 13.80 -2.94 -14.96
CA TRP A 78 13.60 -3.71 -13.74
C TRP A 78 12.44 -4.70 -13.86
N PRO A 79 12.58 -5.94 -13.36
CA PRO A 79 11.44 -6.84 -13.22
C PRO A 79 10.43 -6.24 -12.24
N ARG A 80 9.14 -6.42 -12.53
CA ARG A 80 8.08 -5.70 -11.81
C ARG A 80 6.82 -6.53 -11.60
N VAL A 81 6.34 -6.57 -10.36
CA VAL A 81 5.03 -7.11 -9.97
C VAL A 81 4.07 -5.95 -9.75
N GLN A 82 2.88 -6.03 -10.36
CA GLN A 82 1.82 -5.03 -10.20
C GLN A 82 0.71 -5.64 -9.35
N LEU A 83 0.37 -4.99 -8.23
CA LEU A 83 -0.74 -5.39 -7.38
C LEU A 83 -1.99 -4.61 -7.80
N LYS A 84 -2.97 -5.34 -8.32
CA LYS A 84 -4.25 -4.83 -8.80
C LYS A 84 -5.38 -5.31 -7.90
N THR A 85 -6.39 -4.46 -7.70
CA THR A 85 -7.57 -4.79 -6.89
C THR A 85 -8.70 -5.33 -7.75
N GLU A 86 -8.69 -4.97 -9.03
CA GLU A 86 -9.58 -5.48 -10.06
C GLU A 86 -9.22 -6.91 -10.49
N HIS A 87 -10.23 -7.66 -10.91
CA HIS A 87 -10.02 -8.95 -11.54
C HIS A 87 -9.42 -8.76 -12.93
N LEU A 88 -8.28 -9.40 -13.20
CA LEU A 88 -7.59 -9.27 -14.48
C LEU A 88 -7.98 -10.40 -15.44
N PRO A 89 -8.00 -10.14 -16.76
CA PRO A 89 -8.19 -11.20 -17.75
C PRO A 89 -7.02 -12.19 -17.73
N THR A 90 -7.31 -13.44 -18.09
CA THR A 90 -6.31 -14.51 -18.18
C THR A 90 -5.28 -14.20 -19.26
N LYS A 91 -4.04 -13.94 -18.83
CA LYS A 91 -2.86 -13.73 -19.68
C LYS A 91 -1.65 -14.37 -19.00
N ALA A 92 -0.63 -14.73 -19.77
CA ALA A 92 0.57 -15.40 -19.23
C ALA A 92 1.26 -14.62 -18.09
N ALA A 93 1.22 -13.28 -18.13
CA ALA A 93 1.82 -12.41 -17.12
C ALA A 93 0.89 -12.08 -15.93
N ASN A 94 -0.36 -12.58 -15.93
CA ASN A 94 -1.37 -12.25 -14.93
C ASN A 94 -1.75 -13.49 -14.10
N ALA A 95 -1.85 -13.33 -12.79
CA ALA A 95 -2.41 -14.32 -11.89
C ALA A 95 -3.36 -13.65 -10.89
N ASN A 96 -4.63 -14.08 -10.88
CA ASN A 96 -5.60 -13.64 -9.88
C ASN A 96 -5.46 -14.52 -8.62
N LEU A 97 -5.17 -13.91 -7.47
CA LEU A 97 -4.83 -14.61 -6.22
C LEU A 97 -6.04 -15.04 -5.37
N GLY A 98 -7.26 -14.74 -5.82
CA GLY A 98 -8.48 -15.21 -5.15
C GLY A 98 -8.86 -14.50 -3.85
N PHE A 99 -8.23 -13.37 -3.51
CA PHE A 99 -8.66 -12.55 -2.36
C PHE A 99 -10.05 -11.97 -2.61
N GLN A 100 -10.94 -12.12 -1.62
CA GLN A 100 -12.32 -11.64 -1.68
C GLN A 100 -12.61 -10.72 -0.49
N LYS A 101 -13.60 -9.84 -0.64
CA LYS A 101 -14.07 -9.01 0.45
C LYS A 101 -14.74 -9.89 1.51
N LEU A 102 -14.55 -9.53 2.78
CA LEU A 102 -15.33 -10.10 3.86
C LEU A 102 -16.81 -9.74 3.70
N PRO A 103 -17.74 -10.60 4.16
CA PRO A 103 -19.13 -10.21 4.32
C PRO A 103 -19.28 -9.09 5.37
N ASP A 104 -20.49 -8.55 5.53
CA ASP A 104 -20.74 -7.59 6.60
C ASP A 104 -20.66 -8.28 7.97
N LEU A 105 -19.66 -7.88 8.76
CA LEU A 105 -19.39 -8.37 10.10
C LEU A 105 -19.53 -7.26 11.16
N ALA A 106 -20.24 -6.17 10.84
CA ALA A 106 -20.39 -5.04 11.74
C ALA A 106 -21.11 -5.43 13.05
N ILE A 107 -20.64 -4.88 14.16
CA ILE A 107 -21.24 -5.07 15.49
C ILE A 107 -22.47 -4.16 15.60
N GLN A 108 -23.62 -4.72 15.92
CA GLN A 108 -24.88 -3.99 16.00
C GLN A 108 -25.30 -3.83 17.47
N ALA A 109 -24.71 -2.86 18.17
CA ALA A 109 -24.84 -2.69 19.62
C ALA A 109 -26.30 -2.55 20.13
N GLN A 110 -27.21 -2.03 19.30
CA GLN A 110 -28.62 -1.86 19.65
C GLN A 110 -29.44 -3.16 19.55
N GLN A 111 -28.91 -4.22 18.95
CA GLN A 111 -29.61 -5.49 18.81
C GLN A 111 -29.49 -6.37 20.06
N LYS A 112 -30.43 -7.30 20.23
CA LYS A 112 -30.38 -8.32 21.29
C LYS A 112 -29.15 -9.22 21.19
N ALA A 113 -28.63 -9.43 19.98
CA ALA A 113 -27.41 -10.19 19.72
C ALA A 113 -26.42 -9.36 18.87
N PRO A 114 -25.63 -8.46 19.49
CA PRO A 114 -24.77 -7.52 18.76
C PRO A 114 -23.70 -8.16 17.87
N LEU A 115 -23.33 -9.40 18.16
CA LEU A 115 -22.26 -10.15 17.50
C LEU A 115 -22.79 -11.24 16.55
N GLU A 116 -24.07 -11.21 16.20
CA GLU A 116 -24.72 -12.29 15.46
C GLU A 116 -24.08 -12.55 14.09
N ALA A 117 -23.74 -11.49 13.34
CA ALA A 117 -23.10 -11.62 12.03
C ALA A 117 -21.72 -12.28 12.13
N LEU A 118 -20.91 -11.85 13.10
CA LEU A 118 -19.60 -12.43 13.38
C LEU A 118 -19.72 -13.89 13.82
N ARG A 119 -20.65 -14.21 14.74
CA ARG A 119 -20.89 -15.59 15.18
C ARG A 119 -21.24 -16.51 14.01
N LYS A 120 -22.22 -16.11 13.19
CA LYS A 120 -22.63 -16.90 12.01
C LYS A 120 -21.48 -17.13 11.04
N PHE A 121 -20.66 -16.10 10.80
CA PHE A 121 -19.49 -16.24 9.95
C PHE A 121 -18.49 -17.27 10.50
N LEU A 122 -18.18 -17.19 11.79
CA LEU A 122 -17.25 -18.12 12.46
C LEU A 122 -17.79 -19.55 12.55
N GLU A 123 -19.11 -19.74 12.59
CA GLU A 123 -19.76 -21.05 12.56
C GLU A 123 -19.81 -21.65 11.14
N THR A 124 -19.90 -20.81 10.11
CA THR A 124 -20.06 -21.24 8.71
C THR A 124 -18.73 -21.38 7.98
N PHE A 125 -17.72 -20.59 8.34
CA PHE A 125 -16.43 -20.60 7.67
C PHE A 125 -15.57 -21.76 8.17
N ASP A 126 -15.14 -22.60 7.23
CA ASP A 126 -14.45 -23.86 7.57
C ASP A 126 -12.93 -23.72 7.73
N GLY A 127 -12.37 -22.56 7.40
CA GLY A 127 -10.93 -22.27 7.46
C GLY A 127 -10.49 -21.48 8.70
N PRO A 128 -9.18 -21.15 8.79
CA PRO A 128 -8.65 -20.35 9.89
C PRO A 128 -9.12 -18.90 9.80
N VAL A 129 -9.49 -18.32 10.95
CA VAL A 129 -9.85 -16.89 11.07
C VAL A 129 -8.85 -16.21 11.98
N VAL A 130 -8.13 -15.23 11.43
CA VAL A 130 -7.12 -14.46 12.15
C VAL A 130 -7.67 -13.07 12.46
N PHE A 131 -7.75 -12.74 13.74
CA PHE A 131 -8.08 -11.39 14.18
C PHE A 131 -6.80 -10.56 14.31
N SER A 132 -6.73 -9.46 13.55
CA SER A 132 -5.63 -8.49 13.65
C SER A 132 -6.03 -7.35 14.58
N VAL A 133 -5.19 -7.05 15.56
CA VAL A 133 -5.38 -5.95 16.53
C VAL A 133 -4.14 -5.06 16.57
N GLU A 134 -4.33 -3.76 16.79
CA GLU A 134 -3.24 -2.78 16.73
C GLU A 134 -2.34 -2.76 17.98
N SER A 135 -2.86 -3.17 19.14
CA SER A 135 -2.20 -3.03 20.43
C SER A 135 -2.66 -4.09 21.43
N GLU A 136 -1.89 -4.27 22.50
CA GLU A 136 -2.20 -5.23 23.56
C GLU A 136 -3.51 -4.88 24.28
N GLY A 137 -3.75 -3.60 24.58
CA GLY A 137 -5.02 -3.17 25.19
C GLY A 137 -6.23 -3.43 24.28
N ARG A 138 -6.09 -3.27 22.96
CA ARG A 138 -7.16 -3.66 22.01
C ARG A 138 -7.32 -5.17 21.90
N ARG A 139 -6.26 -5.95 22.11
CA ARG A 139 -6.32 -7.41 22.19
C ARG A 139 -7.18 -7.86 23.37
N GLU A 140 -7.00 -7.25 24.53
CA GLU A 140 -7.82 -7.53 25.73
C GLU A 140 -9.29 -7.17 25.48
N ALA A 141 -9.57 -5.98 24.96
CA ALA A 141 -10.93 -5.56 24.62
C ALA A 141 -11.60 -6.49 23.60
N LEU A 142 -10.85 -6.95 22.58
CA LEU A 142 -11.34 -7.94 21.62
C LEU A 142 -11.59 -9.30 22.30
N GLY A 143 -10.69 -9.74 23.19
CA GLY A 143 -10.85 -10.97 23.96
C GLY A 143 -12.11 -10.97 24.82
N GLU A 144 -12.38 -9.88 25.53
CA GLU A 144 -13.61 -9.72 26.31
C GLU A 144 -14.87 -9.73 25.43
N LEU A 145 -14.80 -9.15 24.23
CA LEU A 145 -15.89 -9.15 23.27
C LEU A 145 -16.18 -10.56 22.75
N LEU A 146 -15.13 -11.28 22.33
CA LEU A 146 -15.23 -12.63 21.77
C LEU A 146 -15.61 -13.68 22.83
N ALA A 147 -15.24 -13.46 24.09
CA ALA A 147 -15.66 -14.31 25.21
C ALA A 147 -17.20 -14.40 25.34
N ARG A 148 -17.95 -13.36 24.94
CA ARG A 148 -19.43 -13.36 24.94
C ARG A 148 -20.03 -14.39 23.97
N ILE A 149 -19.28 -14.75 22.93
CA ILE A 149 -19.63 -15.81 21.97
C ILE A 149 -18.76 -17.06 22.17
N LYS A 150 -18.10 -17.19 23.33
CA LYS A 150 -17.27 -18.34 23.74
C LYS A 150 -16.09 -18.62 22.80
N ILE A 151 -15.50 -17.57 22.24
CA ILE A 151 -14.31 -17.69 21.39
C ILE A 151 -13.10 -17.10 22.11
N ALA A 152 -12.03 -17.89 22.20
CA ALA A 152 -10.75 -17.51 22.78
C ALA A 152 -9.64 -17.70 21.73
N PRO A 153 -9.35 -16.67 20.90
CA PRO A 153 -8.39 -16.81 19.82
C PRO A 153 -6.99 -17.11 20.34
N GLN A 154 -6.28 -18.02 19.66
CA GLN A 154 -4.87 -18.27 19.92
C GLN A 154 -4.01 -17.12 19.40
N ARG A 155 -2.95 -16.78 20.14
CA ARG A 155 -1.97 -15.80 19.71
C ARG A 155 -0.97 -16.46 18.77
N ILE A 156 -0.90 -15.94 17.56
CA ILE A 156 0.10 -16.31 16.55
C ILE A 156 0.97 -15.10 16.24
N MET A 157 2.22 -15.35 15.83
CA MET A 157 3.15 -14.30 15.42
C MET A 157 3.35 -14.27 13.91
N ARG A 158 2.94 -15.33 13.21
CA ARG A 158 3.03 -15.44 11.76
C ARG A 158 1.75 -15.99 11.16
N LEU A 159 1.42 -15.57 9.94
CA LEU A 159 0.20 -16.02 9.27
C LEU A 159 0.20 -17.51 8.90
N ASP A 160 1.36 -18.10 8.68
CA ASP A 160 1.52 -19.54 8.38
C ASP A 160 1.29 -20.45 9.59
N GLU A 161 1.24 -19.89 10.80
CA GLU A 161 0.88 -20.62 12.03
C GLU A 161 -0.63 -20.84 12.15
N ALA A 162 -1.45 -20.19 11.33
CA ALA A 162 -2.89 -20.34 11.31
C ALA A 162 -3.29 -21.64 10.59
N SER A 163 -2.99 -22.80 11.20
CA SER A 163 -3.23 -24.13 10.61
C SER A 163 -4.58 -24.75 11.00
N ASP A 164 -5.11 -24.39 12.16
CA ASP A 164 -6.33 -24.98 12.71
C ASP A 164 -7.49 -23.99 12.75
N ARG A 165 -8.72 -24.53 12.81
CA ARG A 165 -9.86 -23.75 13.34
C ARG A 165 -9.50 -23.43 14.78
N GLY A 166 -8.99 -22.23 15.03
CA GLY A 166 -8.61 -21.72 16.36
C GLY A 166 -9.80 -21.62 17.31
N ARG A 167 -10.37 -22.77 17.66
CA ARG A 167 -11.35 -23.00 18.72
C ARG A 167 -10.64 -23.20 20.05
#